data_AF-A0A7L3PK05-F1
#
_entry.id   AF-A0A7L3PK05-F1
#
_cell.length_a   1.000
_cell.length_b   1.000
_cell.length_c   1.000
_cell.angle_alpha   90.00
_cell.angle_beta   90.00
_cell.angle_gamma   90.00
#
_symmetry.space_group_name_H-M   'P 1'
#
loop_
_entity.id
_entity.type
_entity.pdbx_description
1 polymer ?
#
loop_
_entity_poly.entity_id
_entity_poly.type
_entity_poly.pdbx_seq_one_letter_code
_entity_poly.pdbx_strand_id
1 'polypeptide(L)'
;KEYRKDLEEGMKGKGLTVFEDTPDLIRVKNAAQILNERQYKKDLETEIKGKGMEVGPDTPEIRRAKKASEIASMKEYKKDLENEIKGKGMEVSTDTLDIQRAKKASEIVSQKDYKKDPKSEIIGKGMKIGPYTPEIQKSFRNSKHLKTIFQKMYKDEAEKMLSNYSAVPDTPEMERIRSIQKNISSV
;
A
#
# COMPACT_ATOMS: atom_id res chain seq x y z
N LYS A 1 -31.49 5.94 -17.61
CA LYS A 1 -31.67 4.93 -18.69
C LYS A 1 -33.05 5.06 -19.34
N GLU A 2 -34.08 5.43 -18.57
CA GLU A 2 -35.46 5.65 -19.04
C GLU A 2 -35.56 6.75 -20.09
N TYR A 3 -34.93 7.92 -19.88
CA TYR A 3 -34.94 9.03 -20.86
C TYR A 3 -34.55 8.67 -22.31
N ARG A 4 -33.56 7.80 -22.53
CA ARG A 4 -33.19 7.37 -23.90
C ARG A 4 -34.29 6.52 -24.52
N LYS A 5 -34.90 5.66 -23.71
CA LYS A 5 -35.94 4.73 -24.13
C LYS A 5 -37.22 5.48 -24.49
N ASP A 6 -37.59 6.45 -23.66
CA ASP A 6 -38.76 7.32 -23.88
C ASP A 6 -38.57 8.20 -25.14
N LEU A 7 -37.34 8.66 -25.41
CA LEU A 7 -36.99 9.43 -26.60
C LEU A 7 -37.07 8.56 -27.86
N GLU A 8 -36.51 7.34 -27.82
CA GLU A 8 -36.60 6.36 -28.92
C GLU A 8 -38.04 5.93 -29.21
N GLU A 9 -38.84 5.66 -28.17
CA GLU A 9 -40.26 5.32 -28.30
C GLU A 9 -41.09 6.50 -28.84
N GLY A 10 -40.80 7.73 -28.43
CA GLY A 10 -41.42 8.95 -28.96
C GLY A 10 -41.08 9.26 -30.42
N MET A 11 -39.94 8.76 -30.92
CA MET A 11 -39.52 8.85 -32.33
C MET A 11 -40.16 7.76 -33.19
N LYS A 12 -40.52 6.60 -32.60
CA LYS A 12 -40.92 5.37 -33.28
C LYS A 12 -42.27 5.39 -34.01
N GLY A 13 -42.99 6.50 -33.98
CA GLY A 13 -44.28 6.69 -34.69
C GLY A 13 -44.41 8.00 -35.46
N LYS A 14 -43.41 8.90 -35.39
CA LYS A 14 -43.47 10.23 -36.02
C LYS A 14 -42.78 10.30 -37.39
N GLY A 15 -42.39 9.15 -37.96
CA GLY A 15 -41.55 9.09 -39.18
C GLY A 15 -40.14 9.65 -38.99
N LEU A 16 -39.77 10.03 -37.74
CA LEU A 16 -38.41 10.39 -37.34
C LEU A 16 -37.64 9.15 -36.85
N THR A 17 -37.97 7.98 -37.40
CA THR A 17 -37.18 6.78 -37.18
C THR A 17 -35.94 6.90 -38.03
N VAL A 18 -34.80 7.10 -37.35
CA VAL A 18 -33.47 6.64 -37.72
C VAL A 18 -33.21 6.75 -39.22
N PHE A 19 -32.55 7.83 -39.66
CA PHE A 19 -31.91 7.88 -40.98
C PHE A 19 -31.38 6.48 -41.29
N GLU A 20 -31.86 5.85 -42.38
CA GLU A 20 -31.25 4.61 -42.86
C GLU A 20 -29.74 4.82 -42.80
N ASP A 21 -29.00 3.86 -42.24
CA ASP A 21 -27.56 3.96 -42.02
C ASP A 21 -26.93 4.35 -43.37
N THR A 22 -26.76 5.66 -43.60
CA THR A 22 -26.25 6.16 -44.86
C THR A 22 -24.85 5.58 -44.99
N PRO A 23 -24.35 5.34 -46.22
CA PRO A 23 -23.01 4.80 -46.38
C PRO A 23 -21.95 5.57 -45.56
N ASP A 24 -22.16 6.87 -45.37
CA ASP A 24 -21.33 7.70 -44.49
C ASP A 24 -21.52 7.44 -43.00
N LEU A 25 -22.75 7.28 -42.51
CA LEU A 25 -23.00 6.89 -41.11
C LEU A 25 -22.39 5.52 -40.81
N ILE A 26 -22.46 4.57 -41.75
CA ILE A 26 -21.79 3.26 -41.62
C ILE A 26 -20.28 3.44 -41.51
N ARG A 27 -19.68 4.26 -42.37
CA ARG A 27 -18.23 4.54 -42.35
C ARG A 27 -17.80 5.16 -41.02
N VAL A 28 -18.56 6.13 -40.52
CA VAL A 28 -18.29 6.79 -39.22
C VAL A 28 -18.39 5.79 -38.06
N LYS A 29 -19.42 4.94 -38.06
CA LYS A 29 -19.63 3.89 -37.05
C LYS A 29 -18.50 2.86 -37.06
N ASN A 30 -18.06 2.42 -38.24
CA ASN A 30 -16.94 1.48 -38.38
C ASN A 30 -15.61 2.11 -37.92
N ALA A 31 -15.35 3.37 -38.28
CA ALA A 31 -14.18 4.11 -37.82
C ALA A 31 -14.16 4.25 -36.28
N ALA A 32 -15.31 4.54 -35.67
CA ALA A 32 -15.44 4.62 -34.22
C ALA A 32 -15.20 3.28 -33.51
N GLN A 33 -15.64 2.16 -34.11
CA GLN A 33 -15.35 0.81 -33.60
C GLN A 33 -13.86 0.46 -33.68
N ILE A 34 -13.20 0.81 -34.80
CA ILE A 34 -11.75 0.58 -34.98
C ILE A 34 -10.94 1.38 -33.93
N LEU A 35 -11.36 2.60 -33.60
CA LEU A 35 -10.70 3.44 -32.59
C LEU A 35 -10.98 2.99 -31.14
N ASN A 36 -11.92 2.07 -30.91
CA ASN A 36 -12.27 1.62 -29.58
C ASN A 36 -11.26 0.58 -29.06
N GLU A 37 -10.27 1.06 -28.31
CA GLU A 37 -9.18 0.25 -27.77
C GLU A 37 -9.67 -0.96 -26.94
N ARG A 38 -10.77 -0.81 -26.21
CA ARG A 38 -11.35 -1.89 -25.41
C ARG A 38 -11.89 -3.02 -26.28
N GLN A 39 -12.48 -2.70 -27.44
CA GLN A 39 -12.92 -3.70 -28.40
C GLN A 39 -11.71 -4.36 -29.08
N TYR A 40 -10.72 -3.58 -29.48
CA TYR A 40 -9.48 -4.09 -30.08
C TYR A 40 -8.75 -5.12 -29.20
N LYS A 41 -8.70 -4.90 -27.88
CA LYS A 41 -8.05 -5.82 -26.94
C LYS A 41 -8.94 -6.95 -26.44
N LYS A 42 -10.25 -6.90 -26.74
CA LYS A 42 -11.22 -7.86 -26.18
C LYS A 42 -10.88 -9.29 -26.59
N ASP A 43 -10.61 -9.52 -27.87
CA ASP A 43 -10.34 -10.86 -28.40
C ASP A 43 -9.02 -11.42 -27.86
N LEU A 44 -7.98 -10.58 -27.76
CA LEU A 44 -6.72 -10.92 -27.08
C LEU A 44 -6.94 -11.33 -25.61
N GLU A 45 -7.77 -10.57 -24.88
CA GLU A 45 -8.07 -10.86 -23.49
C GLU A 45 -8.92 -12.11 -23.32
N THR A 46 -9.92 -12.33 -24.18
CA THR A 46 -10.84 -13.47 -24.06
C THR A 46 -10.25 -14.76 -24.59
N GLU A 47 -9.54 -14.70 -25.72
CA GLU A 47 -9.08 -15.91 -26.42
C GLU A 47 -7.67 -16.31 -26.02
N ILE A 48 -6.74 -15.35 -25.92
CA ILE A 48 -5.33 -15.65 -25.69
C ILE A 48 -5.00 -15.64 -24.19
N LYS A 49 -5.51 -14.67 -23.44
CA LYS A 49 -5.29 -14.61 -21.97
C LYS A 49 -6.32 -15.42 -21.19
N GLY A 50 -7.59 -15.41 -21.63
CA GLY A 50 -8.72 -15.99 -20.89
C GLY A 50 -8.84 -17.51 -20.98
N LYS A 51 -8.44 -18.13 -22.11
CA LYS A 51 -8.53 -19.59 -22.27
C LYS A 51 -7.37 -20.37 -21.64
N GLY A 52 -6.37 -19.67 -21.11
CA GLY A 52 -5.08 -20.30 -20.80
C GLY A 52 -4.42 -20.85 -22.08
N MET A 53 -3.16 -21.28 -21.99
CA MET A 53 -2.63 -22.12 -23.06
C MET A 53 -3.46 -23.41 -23.04
N GLU A 54 -4.42 -23.55 -23.96
CA GLU A 54 -4.97 -24.85 -24.30
C GLU A 54 -3.77 -25.71 -24.67
N VAL A 55 -3.41 -26.64 -23.79
CA VAL A 55 -2.39 -27.64 -24.08
C VAL A 55 -2.90 -28.33 -25.32
N GLY A 56 -2.26 -28.03 -26.46
CA GLY A 56 -2.68 -28.58 -27.75
C GLY A 56 -2.80 -30.11 -27.70
N PRO A 57 -3.40 -30.74 -28.71
CA PRO A 57 -3.53 -32.19 -28.76
C PRO A 57 -2.17 -32.81 -28.43
N ASP A 58 -2.14 -33.77 -27.50
CA ASP A 58 -0.93 -34.26 -26.85
C ASP A 58 0.04 -34.84 -27.90
N THR A 59 0.87 -33.98 -28.49
CA THR A 59 1.75 -34.37 -29.59
C THR A 59 2.87 -35.23 -29.03
N PRO A 60 3.44 -36.15 -29.83
CA PRO A 60 4.58 -36.94 -29.39
C PRO A 60 5.77 -36.07 -28.97
N GLU A 61 5.88 -34.84 -29.49
CA GLU A 61 6.89 -33.86 -29.09
C GLU A 61 6.62 -33.27 -27.71
N ILE A 62 5.39 -32.83 -27.43
CA ILE A 62 4.99 -32.34 -26.09
C ILE A 62 5.20 -33.43 -25.04
N ARG A 63 4.85 -34.69 -25.37
CA ARG A 63 5.07 -35.82 -24.46
C ARG A 63 6.56 -36.06 -24.20
N ARG A 64 7.42 -35.92 -25.21
CA ARG A 64 8.88 -36.02 -25.03
C ARG A 64 9.41 -34.88 -24.17
N ALA A 65 8.95 -33.64 -24.39
CA ALA A 65 9.35 -32.49 -23.60
C ALA A 65 8.93 -32.61 -22.12
N LYS A 66 7.69 -33.05 -21.84
CA LYS A 66 7.20 -33.35 -20.49
C LYS A 66 8.11 -34.37 -19.78
N LYS A 67 8.38 -35.51 -20.42
CA LYS A 67 9.28 -36.54 -19.87
C LYS A 67 10.70 -36.05 -19.65
N ALA A 68 11.25 -35.25 -20.57
CA ALA A 68 12.58 -34.67 -20.39
C ALA A 68 12.61 -33.70 -19.21
N SER A 69 11.56 -32.90 -19.01
CA SER A 69 11.41 -32.01 -17.86
C SER A 69 11.28 -32.77 -16.55
N GLU A 70 10.52 -33.86 -16.52
CA GLU A 70 10.40 -34.77 -15.36
C GLU A 70 11.78 -35.33 -14.98
N ILE A 71 12.51 -35.88 -15.96
CA ILE A 71 13.88 -36.42 -15.75
C ILE A 71 14.84 -35.34 -15.26
N ALA A 72 14.76 -34.12 -15.79
CA ALA A 72 15.62 -33.01 -15.38
C ALA A 72 15.21 -32.40 -14.02
N SER A 73 14.02 -32.70 -13.52
CA SER A 73 13.51 -32.14 -12.28
C SER A 73 14.23 -32.73 -11.07
N MET A 74 15.07 -31.91 -10.44
CA MET A 74 15.78 -32.27 -9.20
C MET A 74 14.83 -32.75 -8.09
N LYS A 75 13.60 -32.22 -8.07
CA LYS A 75 12.59 -32.62 -7.10
C LYS A 75 12.13 -34.05 -7.33
N GLU A 76 11.89 -34.44 -8.58
CA GLU A 76 11.48 -35.79 -8.92
C GLU A 76 12.63 -36.78 -8.73
N TYR A 77 13.83 -36.41 -9.16
CA TYR A 77 15.05 -37.20 -8.93
C TYR A 77 15.27 -37.56 -7.44
N LYS A 78 15.01 -36.61 -6.52
CA LYS A 78 15.18 -36.83 -5.07
C LYS A 78 13.97 -37.47 -4.39
N LYS A 79 12.83 -37.58 -5.07
CA LYS A 79 11.55 -37.98 -4.47
C LYS A 79 11.59 -39.39 -3.89
N ASP A 80 12.15 -40.35 -4.62
CA ASP A 80 12.19 -41.75 -4.18
C ASP A 80 13.08 -41.93 -2.96
N LEU A 81 14.25 -41.27 -2.96
CA LEU A 81 15.13 -41.22 -1.80
C LEU A 81 14.45 -40.58 -0.58
N GLU A 82 13.76 -39.46 -0.78
CA GLU A 82 13.02 -38.79 0.29
C GLU A 82 11.92 -39.69 0.86
N ASN A 83 11.19 -40.41 0.00
CA ASN A 83 10.18 -41.38 0.41
C ASN A 83 10.78 -42.56 1.19
N GLU A 84 11.95 -43.07 0.78
CA GLU A 84 12.64 -44.14 1.48
C GLU A 84 13.14 -43.69 2.85
N ILE A 85 13.71 -42.50 2.94
CA ILE A 85 14.16 -41.89 4.20
C ILE A 85 12.97 -41.70 5.16
N LYS A 86 11.84 -41.19 4.65
CA LYS A 86 10.59 -41.07 5.42
C LYS A 86 10.03 -42.43 5.84
N GLY A 87 10.04 -43.42 4.95
CA GLY A 87 9.58 -44.79 5.23
C GLY A 87 10.42 -45.50 6.30
N LYS A 88 11.71 -45.17 6.40
CA LYS A 88 12.61 -45.66 7.46
C LYS A 88 12.52 -44.86 8.77
N GLY A 89 11.65 -43.85 8.84
CA GLY A 89 11.51 -42.99 10.02
C GLY A 89 12.72 -42.08 10.28
N MET A 90 13.65 -41.96 9.33
CA MET A 90 14.82 -41.07 9.41
C MET A 90 14.47 -39.70 8.84
N GLU A 91 13.27 -39.20 9.11
CA GLU A 91 12.91 -37.85 8.67
C GLU A 91 13.83 -36.84 9.38
N VAL A 92 14.50 -35.99 8.61
CA VAL A 92 15.21 -34.83 9.17
C VAL A 92 14.12 -33.93 9.75
N SER A 93 13.86 -34.06 11.05
CA SER A 93 12.90 -33.22 11.75
C SER A 93 13.21 -31.77 11.41
N THR A 94 12.22 -31.08 10.84
CA THR A 94 12.32 -29.66 10.44
C THR A 94 12.55 -28.72 11.62
N ASP A 95 12.50 -29.28 12.83
CA ASP A 95 12.58 -28.63 14.13
C ASP A 95 13.75 -29.12 15.00
N THR A 96 14.75 -29.77 14.40
CA THR A 96 16.02 -29.97 15.12
C THR A 96 16.60 -28.63 15.58
N LEU A 97 17.26 -28.62 16.75
CA LEU A 97 17.88 -27.42 17.32
C LEU A 97 18.84 -26.75 16.33
N ASP A 98 19.56 -27.54 15.52
CA ASP A 98 20.50 -27.01 14.53
C ASP A 98 19.79 -26.32 13.37
N ILE A 99 18.67 -26.86 12.88
CA ILE A 99 17.86 -26.20 11.87
C ILE A 99 17.24 -24.92 12.43
N GLN A 100 16.78 -24.92 13.68
CA GLN A 100 16.27 -23.72 14.34
C GLN A 100 17.36 -22.64 14.49
N ARG A 101 18.59 -23.04 14.88
CA ARG A 101 19.74 -22.14 14.94
C ARG A 101 20.10 -21.58 13.57
N ALA A 102 20.12 -22.41 12.54
CA ALA A 102 20.41 -22.01 11.16
C ALA A 102 19.35 -21.04 10.61
N LYS A 103 18.06 -21.30 10.88
CA LYS A 103 16.94 -20.39 10.54
C LYS A 103 17.13 -19.01 11.18
N LYS A 104 17.38 -18.96 12.51
CA LYS A 104 17.64 -17.70 13.23
C LYS A 104 18.87 -16.97 12.71
N ALA A 105 19.96 -17.68 12.44
CA ALA A 105 21.16 -17.08 11.87
C ALA A 105 20.89 -16.48 10.47
N SER A 106 20.13 -17.18 9.63
CA SER A 106 19.72 -16.69 8.31
C SER A 106 18.82 -15.45 8.40
N GLU A 107 17.90 -15.41 9.36
CA GLU A 107 17.05 -14.23 9.62
C GLU A 107 17.89 -13.01 10.04
N ILE A 108 18.88 -13.21 10.91
CA ILE A 108 19.80 -12.15 11.35
C ILE A 108 20.63 -11.60 10.18
N VAL A 109 21.07 -12.46 9.27
CA VAL A 109 21.92 -12.08 8.12
C VAL A 109 21.12 -11.49 6.96
N SER A 110 19.81 -11.72 6.92
CA SER A 110 18.95 -11.29 5.81
C SER A 110 18.92 -9.77 5.63
N GLN A 111 19.56 -9.31 4.55
CA GLN A 111 19.53 -7.88 4.18
C GLN A 111 18.13 -7.38 3.85
N LYS A 112 17.24 -8.26 3.37
CA LYS A 112 15.86 -7.91 3.06
C LYS A 112 15.13 -7.51 4.33
N ASP A 113 15.30 -8.28 5.40
CA ASP A 113 14.68 -8.00 6.69
C ASP A 113 15.33 -6.78 7.38
N TYR A 114 16.64 -6.60 7.22
CA TYR A 114 17.34 -5.40 7.69
C TYR A 114 16.89 -4.10 7.01
N LYS A 115 16.56 -4.16 5.71
CA LYS A 115 16.11 -3.01 4.91
C LYS A 115 14.59 -2.81 4.92
N LYS A 116 13.82 -3.65 5.64
CA LYS A 116 12.37 -3.46 5.75
C LYS A 116 12.06 -2.13 6.42
N ASP A 117 11.12 -1.39 5.85
CA ASP A 117 10.70 -0.10 6.39
C ASP A 117 10.12 -0.27 7.80
N PRO A 118 10.75 0.33 8.82
CA PRO A 118 10.35 0.14 10.21
C PRO A 118 8.92 0.65 10.46
N LYS A 119 8.42 1.60 9.65
CA LYS A 119 7.06 2.14 9.75
C LYS A 119 5.95 1.09 9.64
N SER A 120 6.17 0.01 8.89
CA SER A 120 5.13 -1.02 8.69
C SER A 120 4.93 -1.94 9.91
N GLU A 121 5.96 -2.11 10.73
CA GLU A 121 5.90 -2.91 11.97
C GLU A 121 5.61 -2.07 13.22
N ILE A 122 6.01 -0.78 13.23
CA ILE A 122 5.82 0.15 14.35
C ILE A 122 4.35 0.36 14.72
N ILE A 123 3.42 0.22 13.77
CA ILE A 123 1.99 0.53 13.99
C ILE A 123 1.25 -0.61 14.72
N GLY A 124 1.72 -1.86 14.61
CA GLY A 124 0.98 -3.03 15.12
C GLY A 124 1.55 -3.67 16.39
N LYS A 125 2.86 -3.59 16.61
CA LYS A 125 3.52 -4.18 17.79
C LYS A 125 4.57 -3.20 18.25
N GLY A 126 4.37 -2.59 19.41
CA GLY A 126 5.28 -1.61 19.99
C GLY A 126 6.69 -2.18 20.22
N MET A 127 7.53 -2.14 19.19
CA MET A 127 8.95 -2.48 19.29
C MET A 127 9.68 -1.22 19.77
N LYS A 128 10.18 -1.27 21.01
CA LYS A 128 11.13 -0.30 21.53
C LYS A 128 12.42 -0.46 20.73
N ILE A 129 12.80 0.54 19.95
CA ILE A 129 14.16 0.69 19.44
C ILE A 129 15.03 0.97 20.68
N GLY A 130 15.46 -0.09 21.34
CA GLY A 130 16.32 -0.04 22.51
C GLY A 130 17.77 0.14 22.05
N PRO A 131 18.51 1.12 22.58
CA PRO A 131 19.91 1.30 22.24
C PRO A 131 20.74 0.13 22.78
N TYR A 132 21.24 -0.72 21.88
CA TYR A 132 21.91 -1.98 22.22
C TYR A 132 23.33 -1.81 22.77
N THR A 133 23.87 -0.60 22.84
CA THR A 133 25.17 -0.34 23.49
C THR A 133 24.99 0.48 24.78
N PRO A 134 25.74 0.17 25.85
CA PRO A 134 25.73 0.95 27.11
C PRO A 134 26.00 2.44 26.91
N GLU A 135 26.80 2.78 25.90
CA GLU A 135 27.14 4.15 25.54
C GLU A 135 25.95 4.91 24.94
N ILE A 136 25.21 4.28 24.03
CA ILE A 136 24.01 4.88 23.44
C ILE A 136 22.92 5.03 24.52
N GLN A 137 22.79 4.09 25.47
CA GLN A 137 21.89 4.24 26.63
C GLN A 137 22.22 5.48 27.48
N LYS A 138 23.51 5.68 27.79
CA LYS A 138 23.98 6.85 28.54
C LYS A 138 23.69 8.14 27.78
N SER A 139 23.95 8.17 26.46
CA SER A 139 23.66 9.31 25.60
C SER A 139 22.17 9.68 25.58
N PHE A 140 21.27 8.70 25.43
CA PHE A 140 19.82 8.94 25.49
C PHE A 140 19.34 9.46 26.85
N ARG A 141 19.86 8.90 27.95
CA ARG A 141 19.54 9.39 29.31
C ARG A 141 20.00 10.84 29.49
N ASN A 142 21.23 11.15 29.07
CA ASN A 142 21.77 12.49 29.11
C ASN A 142 20.95 13.48 28.27
N SER A 143 20.63 13.13 27.02
CA SER A 143 19.82 13.99 26.13
C SER A 143 18.44 14.30 26.72
N LYS A 144 17.74 13.29 27.25
CA LYS A 144 16.44 13.48 27.91
C LYS A 144 16.55 14.37 29.14
N HIS A 145 17.56 14.12 29.99
CA HIS A 145 17.80 14.90 31.20
C HIS A 145 18.09 16.37 30.89
N LEU A 146 18.97 16.63 29.91
CA LEU A 146 19.29 17.97 29.44
C LEU A 146 18.06 18.69 28.92
N LYS A 147 17.24 18.04 28.09
CA LYS A 147 16.00 18.63 27.59
C LYS A 147 15.06 19.05 28.72
N THR A 148 14.90 18.22 29.75
CA THR A 148 14.07 18.55 30.92
C THR A 148 14.65 19.72 31.70
N ILE A 149 15.97 19.77 31.90
CA ILE A 149 16.63 20.90 32.57
C ILE A 149 16.40 22.18 31.78
N PHE A 150 16.72 22.20 30.49
CA PHE A 150 16.55 23.40 29.66
C PHE A 150 15.10 23.88 29.66
N GLN A 151 14.14 22.96 29.54
CA GLN A 151 12.72 23.32 29.58
C GLN A 151 12.31 23.95 30.91
N LYS A 152 12.84 23.48 32.04
CA LYS A 152 12.59 24.09 33.36
C LYS A 152 13.23 25.47 33.46
N MET A 153 14.51 25.59 33.07
CA MET A 153 15.24 26.86 33.08
C MET A 153 14.49 27.95 32.29
N TYR A 154 13.99 27.63 31.09
CA TYR A 154 13.21 28.58 30.29
C TYR A 154 11.89 28.99 30.94
N LYS A 155 11.22 28.08 31.65
CA LYS A 155 9.98 28.40 32.38
C LYS A 155 10.27 29.29 33.59
N ASP A 156 11.29 28.95 34.38
CA ASP A 156 11.67 29.71 35.57
C ASP A 156 12.12 31.14 35.20
N GLU A 157 12.83 31.29 34.08
CA GLU A 157 13.24 32.60 33.55
C GLU A 157 12.04 33.43 33.06
N ALA A 158 11.09 32.78 32.37
CA ALA A 158 9.86 33.44 31.95
C ALA A 158 9.02 33.92 33.15
N GLU A 159 8.90 33.12 34.22
CA GLU A 159 8.18 33.48 35.45
C GLU A 159 8.84 34.66 36.18
N LYS A 160 10.17 34.70 36.25
CA LYS A 160 10.91 35.85 36.80
C LYS A 160 10.68 37.13 36.02
N MET A 161 10.67 37.04 34.69
CA MET A 161 10.37 38.19 33.83
C MET A 161 8.92 38.66 33.97
N LEU A 162 7.98 37.73 34.14
CA LEU A 162 6.57 38.03 34.35
C LEU A 162 6.34 38.78 35.67
N SER A 163 7.08 38.44 36.73
CA SER A 163 7.00 39.13 38.03
C SER A 163 7.42 40.60 37.96
N ASN A 164 8.24 41.00 36.99
CA ASN A 164 8.69 42.38 36.80
C ASN A 164 7.75 43.19 35.89
N TYR A 165 6.71 42.55 35.33
CA TYR A 165 5.70 43.21 34.51
C TYR A 165 4.61 43.82 35.41
N SER A 166 4.71 45.12 35.68
CA SER A 166 3.58 45.87 36.21
C SER A 166 2.67 46.25 35.05
N ALA A 167 1.40 45.81 35.08
CA ALA A 167 0.42 46.30 34.13
C ALA A 167 0.33 47.82 34.25
N VAL A 168 0.41 48.53 33.13
CA VAL A 168 0.16 49.98 33.09
C VAL A 168 -1.30 50.18 33.49
N PRO A 169 -1.60 50.98 34.53
CA PRO A 169 -2.99 51.26 34.87
C PRO A 169 -3.68 51.94 33.68
N ASP A 170 -4.92 51.54 33.40
CA ASP A 170 -5.69 52.12 32.31
C ASP A 170 -5.81 53.64 32.54
N THR A 171 -5.36 54.45 31.58
CA THR A 171 -5.56 55.90 31.64
C THR A 171 -7.06 56.21 31.49
N PRO A 172 -7.57 57.32 32.07
CA PRO A 172 -8.99 57.69 31.98
C PRO A 172 -9.50 57.86 30.53
N GLU A 173 -8.59 58.05 29.58
CA GLU A 173 -8.90 58.10 28.15
C GLU A 173 -9.13 56.71 27.55
N MET A 174 -8.33 55.71 27.94
CA MET A 174 -8.53 54.33 27.51
C MET A 174 -9.84 53.74 28.04
N GLU A 175 -10.25 54.10 29.25
CA GLU A 175 -11.56 53.70 29.81
C GLU A 175 -12.73 54.30 29.03
N ARG A 176 -12.63 55.59 28.66
CA ARG A 176 -13.63 56.28 27.83
C ARG A 176 -13.75 55.64 26.44
N ILE A 177 -12.63 55.30 25.80
CA ILE A 177 -12.64 54.63 24.51
C ILE A 177 -13.28 53.23 24.62
N ARG A 178 -12.95 52.46 25.67
CA ARG A 178 -13.50 51.12 25.89
C ARG A 178 -15.01 51.14 26.16
N SER A 179 -15.52 52.13 26.90
CA SER A 179 -16.95 52.29 27.15
C SER A 179 -17.72 52.67 25.89
N ILE A 180 -17.18 53.58 25.08
CA ILE A 180 -17.74 53.93 23.77
C ILE A 180 -17.74 52.71 22.83
N GLN A 181 -16.65 51.96 22.76
CA GLN A 181 -16.54 50.76 21.92
C GLN A 181 -17.56 49.69 22.32
N LYS A 182 -17.77 49.46 23.63
CA LYS A 182 -18.82 48.55 24.11
C LYS A 182 -20.21 48.98 23.63
N ASN A 183 -20.53 50.27 23.74
CA ASN A 183 -21.83 50.81 23.33
C ASN A 183 -22.05 50.69 21.81
N ILE A 184 -21.00 50.85 21.00
CA ILE A 184 -21.07 50.67 19.54
C ILE A 184 -21.22 49.18 19.19
N SER A 185 -20.52 48.29 19.89
CA SER A 185 -20.58 46.85 19.64
C SER A 185 -21.89 46.18 20.06
N SER A 186 -22.71 46.87 20.87
CA SER A 186 -24.02 46.40 21.33
C SER A 186 -25.20 46.89 20.45
N VAL A 187 -24.92 47.57 19.34
CA VAL A 187 -25.89 47.96 18.28
C VAL A 187 -25.73 47.01 17.10
#